data_AF-A0A4V2BS38-F1
#
_entry.id   AF-A0A4V2BS38-F1
#
_cell.length_a   1.000
_cell.length_b   1.000
_cell.length_c   1.000
_cell.angle_alpha   90.00
_cell.angle_beta   90.00
_cell.angle_gamma   90.00
#
_symmetry.space_group_name_H-M   'P 1'
#
loop_
_entity.id
_entity.type
_entity.pdbx_description
1 polymer ?
#
loop_
_entity_poly.entity_id
_entity_poly.type
_entity_poly.pdbx_seq_one_letter_code
_entity_poly.pdbx_strand_id
1 'polypeptide(L)'
;MARGTVERDEVEQPIIDQLKTMGWQHIHVDQLRVRAADGADILLDLVLFVNGIPVAVVEYKSPDRKDPIGSAIQDLRAYAGVSLDDTREPHDRSSGVPEFFAPVQLLVAASGSEAALGTITSSGLFSGAPSRTVMRGRWSSTTLVDGCGSGRS
;
A
#
# COMPACT_ATOMS: atom_id res chain seq x y z
N MET A 1 -25.15 -23.57 9.11
CA MET A 1 -24.79 -22.45 8.21
C MET A 1 -23.53 -21.80 8.76
N ALA A 2 -22.52 -21.59 7.91
CA ALA A 2 -21.22 -21.10 8.36
C ALA A 2 -21.32 -19.58 8.66
N ARG A 3 -20.82 -19.16 9.82
CA ARG A 3 -20.88 -17.79 10.34
C ARG A 3 -20.46 -16.70 9.32
N GLY A 4 -19.60 -17.04 8.36
CA GLY A 4 -19.10 -16.11 7.33
C GLY A 4 -20.03 -15.85 6.14
N THR A 5 -21.09 -16.64 5.90
CA THR A 5 -22.04 -16.34 4.81
C THR A 5 -23.07 -15.29 5.23
N VAL A 6 -23.51 -15.32 6.49
CA VAL A 6 -24.52 -14.37 7.02
C VAL A 6 -23.94 -12.95 7.10
N GLU A 7 -22.72 -12.79 7.60
CA GLU A 7 -22.04 -11.47 7.66
C GLU A 7 -21.84 -10.88 6.26
N ARG A 8 -21.43 -11.72 5.30
CA ARG A 8 -21.29 -11.31 3.91
C ARG A 8 -22.61 -10.83 3.31
N ASP A 9 -23.70 -11.56 3.53
CA ASP A 9 -24.99 -11.29 2.88
C ASP A 9 -25.77 -10.16 3.58
N GLU A 10 -25.65 -10.00 4.89
CA GLU A 10 -26.39 -9.00 5.67
C GLU A 10 -25.64 -7.69 5.89
N VAL A 11 -24.30 -7.69 5.82
CA VAL A 11 -23.47 -6.53 6.17
C VAL A 11 -22.56 -6.09 5.02
N GLU A 12 -21.74 -7.00 4.50
CA GLU A 12 -20.73 -6.63 3.49
C GLU A 12 -21.37 -6.33 2.13
N GLN A 13 -22.29 -7.18 1.67
CA GLN A 13 -22.90 -7.04 0.36
C GLN A 13 -23.78 -5.78 0.24
N PRO A 14 -24.63 -5.43 1.23
CA PRO A 14 -25.43 -4.20 1.16
C PRO A 14 -24.60 -2.92 1.09
N ILE A 15 -23.50 -2.83 1.84
CA ILE A 15 -22.64 -1.63 1.78
C ILE A 15 -21.85 -1.56 0.47
N ILE A 16 -21.39 -2.70 -0.05
CA ILE A 16 -20.75 -2.77 -1.38
C ILE A 16 -21.74 -2.33 -2.46
N ASP A 17 -22.99 -2.78 -2.41
CA ASP A 17 -24.01 -2.46 -3.39
C ASP A 17 -24.44 -0.98 -3.28
N GLN A 18 -24.49 -0.42 -2.08
CA GLN A 18 -24.71 1.01 -1.87
C GLN A 18 -23.58 1.85 -2.47
N LEU A 19 -22.31 1.48 -2.23
CA LEU A 19 -21.15 2.17 -2.82
C LEU A 19 -21.19 2.10 -4.36
N LYS A 20 -21.50 0.94 -4.93
CA LYS A 20 -21.70 0.80 -6.39
C LYS A 20 -22.85 1.67 -6.91
N THR A 21 -23.96 1.74 -6.19
CA THR A 21 -25.11 2.60 -6.53
C THR A 21 -24.73 4.09 -6.48
N MET A 22 -23.83 4.47 -5.58
CA MET A 22 -23.23 5.81 -5.53
C MET A 22 -22.20 6.05 -6.65
N GLY A 23 -22.01 5.10 -7.56
CA GLY A 23 -21.10 5.20 -8.70
C GLY A 23 -19.64 4.88 -8.35
N TRP A 24 -19.36 4.28 -7.18
CA TRP A 24 -17.99 3.90 -6.84
C TRP A 24 -17.51 2.76 -7.72
N GLN A 25 -16.46 3.02 -8.48
CA GLN A 25 -15.75 2.04 -9.30
C GLN A 25 -14.38 1.78 -8.71
N HIS A 26 -14.05 0.51 -8.47
CA HIS A 26 -12.68 0.10 -8.17
C HIS A 26 -12.02 -0.51 -9.42
N ILE A 27 -10.75 -0.21 -9.64
CA ILE A 27 -9.94 -0.80 -10.71
C ILE A 27 -8.59 -1.14 -10.12
N HIS A 28 -8.09 -2.34 -10.39
CA HIS A 28 -6.71 -2.69 -10.11
C HIS A 28 -5.92 -2.71 -11.42
N VAL A 29 -4.71 -2.16 -11.40
CA VAL A 29 -3.79 -2.19 -12.54
C VAL A 29 -2.49 -2.83 -12.08
N ASP A 30 -2.11 -3.91 -12.75
CA ASP A 30 -0.82 -4.58 -12.59
C ASP A 30 0.22 -3.94 -13.51
N GLN A 31 1.45 -3.81 -13.02
CA GLN A 31 2.59 -3.22 -13.75
C GLN A 31 2.27 -1.85 -14.36
N LEU A 32 1.67 -0.95 -13.58
CA LEU A 32 1.34 0.39 -14.03
C LEU A 32 2.63 1.17 -14.35
N ARG A 33 2.75 1.59 -15.61
CA ARG A 33 3.86 2.44 -16.05
C ARG A 33 3.50 3.92 -15.90
N VAL A 34 4.32 4.65 -15.16
CA VAL A 34 4.20 6.10 -14.98
C VAL A 34 5.49 6.76 -15.47
N ARG A 35 5.37 7.83 -16.24
CA ARG A 35 6.52 8.59 -16.72
C ARG A 35 6.87 9.69 -15.73
N ALA A 36 8.10 9.67 -15.24
CA ALA A 36 8.64 10.68 -14.35
C ALA A 36 9.07 11.94 -15.12
N ALA A 37 9.31 13.04 -14.40
CA ALA A 37 9.57 14.35 -14.99
C ALA A 37 10.85 14.41 -15.84
N ASP A 38 11.84 13.58 -15.50
CA ASP A 38 13.10 13.39 -16.24
C ASP A 38 12.96 12.47 -17.48
N GLY A 39 11.76 11.94 -17.74
CA GLY A 39 11.48 11.05 -18.84
C GLY A 39 11.72 9.56 -18.56
N ALA A 40 12.14 9.20 -17.34
CA ALA A 40 12.26 7.81 -16.92
C ALA A 40 10.87 7.15 -16.78
N ASP A 41 10.77 5.87 -17.11
CA ASP A 41 9.55 5.08 -16.88
C ASP A 41 9.69 4.33 -15.55
N ILE A 42 8.74 4.56 -14.64
CA ILE A 42 8.58 3.83 -13.37
C ILE A 42 7.51 2.77 -13.57
N LEU A 43 7.77 1.54 -13.13
CA LEU A 43 6.77 0.46 -13.10
C LEU A 43 6.37 0.21 -11.65
N LEU A 44 5.08 0.34 -11.37
CA LEU A 44 4.48 0.01 -10.08
C LEU A 44 3.83 -1.36 -10.21
N ASP A 45 4.12 -2.28 -9.29
CA ASP A 45 3.62 -3.65 -9.39
C ASP A 45 2.09 -3.71 -9.34
N LEU A 46 1.45 -3.01 -8.40
CA LEU A 46 -0.02 -2.98 -8.35
C LEU A 46 -0.53 -1.66 -7.81
N VAL A 47 -1.52 -1.08 -8.49
CA VAL A 47 -2.21 0.14 -8.04
C VAL A 47 -3.71 -0.08 -7.98
N LEU A 48 -4.31 0.32 -6.86
CA LEU A 48 -5.76 0.35 -6.68
C LEU A 48 -6.28 1.76 -6.92
N PHE A 49 -7.21 1.86 -7.87
CA PHE A 49 -7.96 3.08 -8.17
C PHE A 49 -9.37 3.00 -7.62
N VAL A 50 -9.85 4.13 -7.10
CA VAL A 50 -11.27 4.36 -6.81
C VAL A 50 -11.70 5.62 -7.57
N ASN A 51 -12.64 5.47 -8.50
CA ASN A 51 -13.11 6.56 -9.37
C ASN A 51 -11.96 7.30 -10.10
N GLY A 52 -10.93 6.55 -10.52
CA GLY A 52 -9.75 7.12 -11.20
C GLY A 52 -8.68 7.73 -10.27
N ILE A 53 -8.91 7.73 -8.95
CA ILE A 53 -7.94 8.22 -7.95
C ILE A 53 -7.10 7.04 -7.44
N PRO A 54 -5.76 7.06 -7.54
CA PRO A 54 -4.94 5.99 -6.99
C PRO A 54 -4.94 6.10 -5.45
N VAL A 55 -5.57 5.15 -4.77
CA VAL A 55 -5.72 5.15 -3.31
C VAL A 55 -4.69 4.27 -2.60
N ALA A 56 -4.19 3.24 -3.28
CA ALA A 56 -3.15 2.37 -2.75
C ALA A 56 -2.16 1.95 -3.84
N VAL A 57 -0.88 1.91 -3.49
CA VAL A 57 0.21 1.38 -4.32
C VAL A 57 0.89 0.25 -3.58
N VAL A 58 1.11 -0.87 -4.27
CA VAL A 58 1.78 -2.05 -3.75
C VAL A 58 3.05 -2.28 -4.56
N GLU A 59 4.15 -2.51 -3.85
CA GLU A 59 5.43 -2.93 -4.40
C GLU A 59 5.76 -4.33 -3.88
N TYR A 60 6.09 -5.23 -4.78
CA TYR A 60 6.36 -6.63 -4.50
C TYR A 60 7.80 -7.01 -4.85
N LYS A 61 8.50 -7.66 -3.92
CA LYS A 61 9.82 -8.21 -4.18
C LYS A 61 9.84 -9.72 -3.98
N SER A 62 10.68 -10.40 -4.78
CA SER A 62 10.95 -11.83 -4.58
C SER A 62 11.45 -12.10 -3.16
N PRO A 63 10.95 -13.15 -2.48
CA PRO A 63 11.39 -13.54 -1.14
C PRO A 63 12.86 -13.99 -1.09
N ASP A 64 13.48 -14.28 -2.23
CA ASP A 64 14.87 -14.71 -2.32
C ASP A 64 15.87 -13.54 -2.19
N ARG A 65 15.40 -12.28 -2.14
CA ARG A 65 16.27 -11.12 -1.91
C ARG A 65 16.65 -11.04 -0.43
N LYS A 66 17.83 -10.46 -0.14
CA LYS A 66 18.40 -10.34 1.22
C LYS A 66 17.53 -9.51 2.18
N ASP A 67 16.84 -8.50 1.68
CA ASP A 67 15.89 -7.65 2.44
C ASP A 67 14.76 -7.17 1.50
N PRO A 68 13.77 -8.01 1.21
CA PRO A 68 12.78 -7.72 0.18
C PRO A 68 11.80 -6.63 0.61
N ILE A 69 11.39 -6.62 1.89
CA ILE A 69 10.48 -5.62 2.43
C ILE A 69 11.18 -4.25 2.54
N GLY A 70 12.41 -4.20 3.06
CA GLY A 70 13.16 -2.95 3.14
C GLY A 70 13.42 -2.34 1.76
N SER A 71 13.77 -3.17 0.77
CA SER A 71 13.95 -2.73 -0.62
C SER A 71 12.64 -2.20 -1.22
N ALA A 72 11.50 -2.87 -1.01
CA ALA A 72 10.20 -2.40 -1.49
C ALA A 72 9.80 -1.06 -0.87
N ILE A 73 10.04 -0.87 0.44
CA ILE A 73 9.79 0.41 1.12
C ILE A 73 10.65 1.54 0.53
N GLN A 74 11.92 1.25 0.21
CA GLN A 74 12.82 2.22 -0.42
C GLN A 74 12.32 2.62 -1.81
N ASP A 75 11.89 1.67 -2.63
CA ASP A 75 11.35 1.93 -3.96
C ASP A 75 10.07 2.80 -3.86
N LEU A 76 9.11 2.44 -3.01
CA LEU A 76 7.89 3.23 -2.79
C LEU A 76 8.17 4.67 -2.33
N ARG A 77 9.16 4.85 -1.46
CA ARG A 77 9.63 6.17 -0.99
C ARG A 77 10.29 6.97 -2.11
N ALA A 78 11.13 6.34 -2.91
CA ALA A 78 11.77 6.96 -4.07
C ALA A 78 10.72 7.41 -5.10
N TYR A 79 9.72 6.58 -5.39
CA TYR A 79 8.61 6.92 -6.30
C TYR A 79 7.76 8.09 -5.76
N ALA A 80 7.55 8.16 -4.45
CA ALA A 80 6.87 9.29 -3.81
C ALA A 80 7.72 10.57 -3.74
N GLY A 81 8.99 10.54 -4.17
CA GLY A 81 9.91 11.68 -4.11
C GLY A 81 10.53 11.94 -2.74
N VAL A 82 10.46 10.97 -1.82
CA VAL A 82 10.97 11.05 -0.44
C VAL A 82 12.07 10.01 -0.24
N SER A 83 13.18 10.16 -0.98
CA SER A 83 14.31 9.24 -0.85
C SER A 83 15.04 9.45 0.47
N LEU A 84 15.58 8.37 1.06
CA LEU A 84 16.31 8.41 2.34
C LEU A 84 17.77 8.85 2.19
N ASP A 85 18.29 8.83 0.96
CA ASP A 85 19.65 9.25 0.62
C ASP A 85 19.63 10.66 0.01
N ASP A 86 19.59 11.68 0.88
CA ASP A 86 19.88 13.08 0.50
C ASP A 86 21.38 13.32 0.23
N THR A 87 22.19 12.26 0.27
CA THR A 87 23.64 12.29 -0.02
C THR A 87 23.96 12.10 -1.49
N ARG A 88 22.98 11.73 -2.33
CA ARG A 88 23.16 11.62 -3.78
C ARG A 88 23.14 13.00 -4.42
N GLU A 89 24.08 13.22 -5.34
CA GLU A 89 24.13 14.43 -6.14
C GLU A 89 22.78 14.68 -6.85
N PRO A 90 22.36 15.95 -7.06
CA PRO A 90 21.07 16.28 -7.66
C PRO A 90 20.72 15.59 -8.98
N HIS A 91 21.73 15.17 -9.74
CA HIS A 91 21.60 14.47 -11.02
C HIS A 91 21.42 12.96 -10.90
N ASP A 92 21.69 12.39 -9.72
CA ASP A 92 21.60 10.95 -9.40
C ASP A 92 20.40 10.65 -8.49
N ARG A 93 19.62 11.67 -8.15
CA ARG A 93 18.34 11.47 -7.46
C ARG A 93 17.36 10.78 -8.40
N SER A 94 16.81 9.65 -7.97
CA SER A 94 15.72 8.98 -8.66
C SER A 94 14.57 9.98 -8.84
N SER A 95 14.24 10.31 -10.08
CA SER A 95 13.07 11.09 -10.45
C SER A 95 11.84 10.30 -10.06
N GLY A 96 11.25 10.63 -8.91
CA GLY A 96 9.97 10.08 -8.49
C GLY A 96 8.82 10.66 -9.32
N VAL A 97 7.60 10.32 -8.93
CA VAL A 97 6.34 10.82 -9.49
C VAL A 97 5.45 11.37 -8.37
N PRO A 98 5.91 12.39 -7.61
CA PRO A 98 5.19 12.88 -6.43
C PRO A 98 3.76 13.34 -6.75
N GLU A 99 3.49 13.82 -7.96
CA GLU A 99 2.14 14.21 -8.40
C GLU A 99 1.19 13.00 -8.49
N PHE A 100 1.69 11.84 -8.91
CA PHE A 100 0.92 10.59 -8.93
C PHE A 100 0.67 10.06 -7.52
N PHE A 101 1.64 10.23 -6.61
CA PHE A 101 1.54 9.77 -5.22
C PHE A 101 0.76 10.74 -4.31
N ALA A 102 0.51 11.99 -4.73
CA ALA A 102 -0.21 12.99 -3.94
C ALA A 102 -1.58 12.52 -3.39
N PRO A 103 -2.44 11.82 -4.16
CA PRO A 103 -3.71 11.29 -3.64
C PRO A 103 -3.61 9.89 -3.01
N VAL A 104 -2.44 9.23 -3.07
CA VAL A 104 -2.25 7.86 -2.56
C VAL A 104 -2.31 7.88 -1.03
N GLN A 105 -3.17 7.05 -0.46
CA GLN A 105 -3.37 6.97 0.98
C GLN A 105 -2.53 5.86 1.61
N LEU A 106 -2.37 4.74 0.89
CA LEU A 106 -1.72 3.53 1.39
C LEU A 106 -0.55 3.12 0.50
N LEU A 107 0.58 2.81 1.14
CA LEU A 107 1.76 2.21 0.54
C LEU A 107 1.95 0.80 1.11
N VAL A 108 2.04 -0.21 0.27
CA VAL A 108 2.18 -1.61 0.70
C VAL A 108 3.46 -2.20 0.12
N ALA A 109 4.40 -2.56 0.97
CA ALA A 109 5.57 -3.35 0.60
C ALA A 109 5.26 -4.83 0.87
N ALA A 110 5.46 -5.71 -0.10
CA ALA A 110 5.11 -7.12 0.02
C ALA A 110 6.22 -8.06 -0.49
N SER A 111 6.31 -9.24 0.11
CA SER A 111 7.20 -10.31 -0.34
C SER A 111 6.75 -11.67 0.21
N GLY A 112 6.46 -12.63 -0.67
CA GLY A 112 5.98 -13.95 -0.25
C GLY A 112 4.73 -13.86 0.65
N SER A 113 4.89 -14.18 1.94
CA SER A 113 3.83 -14.09 2.96
C SER A 113 3.99 -12.93 3.93
N GLU A 114 4.97 -12.04 3.69
CA GLU A 114 5.21 -10.85 4.50
C GLU A 114 4.72 -9.59 3.76
N ALA A 115 4.18 -8.64 4.53
CA ALA A 115 3.85 -7.32 4.03
C ALA A 115 4.03 -6.25 5.13
N ALA A 116 4.31 -5.02 4.70
CA ALA A 116 4.37 -3.82 5.53
C ALA A 116 3.49 -2.73 4.90
N LEU A 117 2.77 -2.00 5.75
CA LEU A 117 1.84 -0.93 5.36
C LEU A 117 2.35 0.42 5.87
N GLY A 118 2.31 1.46 5.02
CA GLY A 118 2.60 2.85 5.35
C GLY A 118 1.54 3.81 4.80
N THR A 119 1.53 5.05 5.30
CA THR A 119 0.70 6.16 4.81
C THR A 119 1.58 7.33 4.38
N ILE A 120 1.15 8.08 3.36
CA ILE A 120 1.91 9.21 2.81
C ILE A 120 1.78 10.48 3.68
N THR A 121 0.68 10.62 4.43
CA THR A 121 0.29 11.88 5.09
C THR A 121 0.93 12.15 6.45
N SER A 122 2.17 11.73 6.69
CA SER A 122 2.91 12.24 7.84
C SER A 122 4.31 12.66 7.43
N SER A 123 4.78 13.75 8.02
CA SER A 123 6.16 14.26 7.98
C SER A 123 7.23 13.26 8.45
N GLY A 124 6.83 12.00 8.67
CA GLY A 124 7.67 10.83 8.73
C GLY A 124 7.01 9.68 7.97
N LEU A 125 7.09 9.71 6.63
CA LEU A 125 6.94 8.51 5.81
C LEU A 125 7.89 7.46 6.40
N PHE A 126 7.34 6.53 7.18
CA PHE A 126 7.99 5.64 8.17
C PHE A 126 8.99 6.32 9.16
N SER A 127 8.51 7.19 10.05
CA SER A 127 9.30 7.67 11.20
C SER A 127 9.40 6.62 12.32
N GLY A 128 10.62 6.10 12.53
CA GLY A 128 11.31 6.35 13.80
C GLY A 128 10.89 5.61 15.07
N ALA A 129 10.39 4.39 14.96
CA ALA A 129 10.54 3.27 15.90
C ALA A 129 9.97 2.06 15.15
N PRO A 130 10.46 0.82 15.31
CA PRO A 130 9.73 -0.32 14.80
C PRO A 130 8.46 -0.51 15.66
N SER A 131 7.48 0.37 15.51
CA SER A 131 6.08 0.02 15.66
C SER A 131 5.78 -0.90 14.50
N ARG A 132 6.26 -2.13 14.69
CA ARG A 132 6.18 -3.30 13.85
C ARG A 132 4.72 -3.71 13.81
N THR A 133 3.86 -2.93 13.14
CA THR A 133 2.68 -3.51 12.53
C THR A 133 3.11 -4.12 11.21
N VAL A 134 4.01 -5.10 11.30
CA VAL A 134 4.07 -6.16 10.31
C VAL A 134 2.78 -6.92 10.58
N MET A 135 1.75 -6.72 9.76
CA MET A 135 0.68 -7.70 9.70
C MET A 135 1.30 -8.98 9.15
N ARG A 136 1.83 -9.83 10.04
CA ARG A 136 2.18 -11.22 9.74
C ARG A 136 0.87 -12.00 9.64
N GLY A 137 0.13 -11.75 8.57
CA GLY A 137 -1.06 -12.50 8.25
C GLY A 137 -0.72 -13.58 7.24
N ARG A 138 -0.79 -14.85 7.65
CA ARG A 138 -1.04 -15.92 6.67
C ARG A 138 -2.43 -15.62 6.11
N TRP A 139 -2.53 -15.32 4.82
CA TRP A 139 -3.82 -15.22 4.13
C TRP A 139 -4.52 -16.58 4.26
N SER A 140 -5.42 -16.68 5.23
CA SER A 140 -6.44 -17.72 5.31
C SER A 140 -7.76 -16.99 5.25
N SER A 141 -8.59 -17.32 4.28
CA SER A 141 -9.99 -16.93 4.29
C SER A 141 -10.55 -17.31 5.67
N THR A 142 -11.19 -16.37 6.36
CA THR A 142 -11.66 -16.43 7.77
C THR A 142 -10.68 -15.85 8.80
N THR A 143 -10.82 -14.56 9.14
CA THR A 143 -11.22 -14.04 10.48
C THR A 143 -10.86 -12.53 10.58
N LEU A 144 -11.89 -11.68 10.53
CA LEU A 144 -11.92 -10.33 11.09
C LEU A 144 -12.22 -10.44 12.61
N VAL A 145 -11.77 -9.46 13.40
CA VAL A 145 -11.81 -9.32 14.89
C VAL A 145 -10.72 -10.11 15.64
N ASP A 146 -9.94 -9.56 16.59
CA ASP A 146 -10.24 -8.66 17.70
C ASP A 146 -9.08 -7.69 18.02
N GLY A 147 -9.43 -6.47 18.42
CA GLY A 147 -8.45 -5.47 18.86
C GLY A 147 -9.07 -4.34 19.69
N CYS A 148 -9.71 -4.64 20.82
CA CYS A 148 -9.87 -3.65 21.88
C CYS A 148 -10.07 -4.31 23.26
N GLY A 149 -9.14 -4.07 24.18
CA GLY A 149 -9.39 -4.26 25.61
C GLY A 149 -8.24 -4.91 26.40
N SER A 150 -7.33 -4.09 26.90
CA SER A 150 -6.89 -4.21 28.30
C SER A 150 -6.13 -2.95 28.73
N GLY A 151 -6.87 -1.98 29.28
CA GLY A 151 -6.30 -1.08 30.28
C GLY A 151 -6.18 -1.84 31.60
N ARG A 152 -5.07 -1.64 32.32
CA ARG A 152 -4.97 -1.76 33.77
C ARG A 152 -3.63 -1.19 34.25
N SER A 153 -3.68 -0.04 34.92
CA SER A 153 -3.47 0.03 36.36
C SER A 153 -4.30 1.18 36.91
#